data_AF-A0A139P8V1-F1
#
_entry.id   AF-A0A139P8V1-F1
#
_cell.length_a   1.000
_cell.length_b   1.000
_cell.length_c   1.000
_cell.angle_alpha   90.00
_cell.angle_beta   90.00
_cell.angle_gamma   90.00
#
_symmetry.space_group_name_H-M   'P 1'
#
loop_
_entity.id
_entity.type
_entity.pdbx_description
1 polymer ?
#
loop_
_entity_poly.entity_id
_entity_poly.type
_entity_poly.pdbx_seq_one_letter_code
_entity_poly.pdbx_strand_id
1 'polypeptide(L)' 'MEKGIGQELLESLGKKAFYSSRNLQKPEEIKLFTSESLDNLVKNEDILYESNYISKVFRKGHLIANKVKYKKIKLSKE' A
#
# COMPACT_ATOMS: atom_id res chain seq x y z
N MET A 1 10.38 34.39 15.37
CA MET A 1 10.28 34.81 13.96
C MET A 1 9.30 33.86 13.30
N GLU A 2 8.08 34.32 13.00
CA GLU A 2 7.07 33.48 12.34
C GLU A 2 7.57 33.13 10.94
N LYS A 3 7.53 31.85 10.58
CA LYS A 3 7.87 31.41 9.23
C LYS A 3 6.74 31.86 8.30
N GLY A 4 7.07 32.66 7.30
CA GLY A 4 6.10 33.05 6.29
C GLY A 4 5.64 31.82 5.48
N ILE A 5 4.41 31.87 4.97
CA ILE A 5 3.77 30.78 4.18
C ILE A 5 4.68 30.30 3.03
N GLY A 6 5.42 31.21 2.37
CA GLY A 6 6.36 30.85 1.31
C GLY A 6 7.52 29.98 1.78
N GLN A 7 7.99 30.18 3.02
CA GLN A 7 9.08 29.41 3.61
C GLN A 7 8.61 28.03 4.07
N GLU A 8 7.39 27.94 4.59
CA GLU A 8 6.75 26.66 4.93
C GLU A 8 6.46 25.82 3.68
N LEU A 9 6.03 26.45 2.58
CA LEU A 9 5.82 25.78 1.30
C LEU A 9 7.13 25.24 0.72
N LEU A 10 8.22 26.03 0.77
CA LEU A 10 9.53 25.60 0.29
C LEU A 10 10.07 24.40 1.10
N GLU A 11 9.94 24.45 2.43
CA GLU A 11 10.30 23.34 3.32
C GLU A 11 9.44 22.09 3.05
N SER A 12 8.15 22.28 2.78
CA SER A 12 7.21 21.19 2.45
C SER A 12 7.54 20.52 1.11
N LEU A 13 7.85 21.32 0.08
CA LEU A 13 8.22 20.80 -1.25
C LEU A 13 9.53 20.02 -1.22
N GLY A 14 10.56 20.53 -0.52
CA GLY A 14 11.83 19.83 -0.35
C GLY A 14 11.67 18.50 0.40
N LYS A 15 10.89 18.49 1.49
CA LYS A 15 10.59 17.27 2.27
C LYS A 15 9.77 16.26 1.45
N LYS A 16 8.74 16.72 0.73
CA LYS A 16 7.93 15.85 -0.15
C LYS A 16 8.79 15.24 -1.27
N ALA A 17 9.66 16.03 -1.89
CA ALA A 17 10.59 15.53 -2.90
C ALA A 17 11.56 14.48 -2.31
N PHE A 18 12.09 14.72 -1.10
CA PHE A 18 12.95 13.78 -0.39
C PHE A 18 12.25 12.47 -0.03
N TYR A 19 11.02 12.52 0.49
CA TYR A 19 10.23 11.31 0.77
C TYR A 19 9.70 10.62 -0.50
N SER A 20 9.54 11.37 -1.59
CA SER A 20 9.23 10.82 -2.91
C SER A 20 10.47 10.27 -3.63
N SER A 21 11.68 10.54 -3.10
CA SER A 21 12.94 10.15 -3.70
C SER A 21 12.97 8.64 -3.84
N ARG A 22 13.05 8.23 -5.10
CA ARG A 22 12.74 6.92 -5.67
C ARG A 22 13.87 5.90 -5.43
N ASN A 23 14.63 6.06 -4.35
CA ASN A 23 15.78 5.20 -4.03
C ASN A 23 15.38 3.91 -3.31
N LEU A 24 14.12 3.78 -2.88
CA LEU A 24 13.57 2.50 -2.44
C LEU A 24 12.97 1.80 -3.66
N GLN A 25 13.46 0.60 -3.97
CA GLN A 25 12.80 -0.29 -4.92
C GLN A 25 11.36 -0.47 -4.45
N LYS A 26 10.41 0.05 -5.24
CA LYS A 26 9.00 -0.18 -4.96
C LYS A 26 8.75 -1.67 -5.15
N PRO A 27 8.01 -2.32 -4.25
CA PRO A 27 7.61 -3.70 -4.47
C PRO A 27 6.83 -3.78 -5.79
N GLU A 28 7.10 -4.82 -6.58
CA GLU A 28 6.28 -5.11 -7.75
C GLU A 28 4.86 -5.45 -7.27
N GLU A 29 3.88 -4.71 -7.76
CA GLU A 29 2.47 -4.88 -7.41
C GLU A 29 1.72 -5.42 -8.63
N ILE A 30 1.25 -6.67 -8.54
CA ILE A 30 0.38 -7.28 -9.56
C ILE A 30 -1.07 -7.18 -9.08
N LYS A 31 -1.92 -6.50 -9.85
CA LYS A 31 -3.35 -6.33 -9.55
C LYS A 31 -4.17 -7.24 -10.44
N LEU A 32 -4.79 -8.26 -9.83
CA LEU A 32 -5.73 -9.14 -10.51
C LEU A 32 -7.16 -8.78 -10.09
N PHE A 33 -8.04 -8.52 -11.05
CA PHE A 33 -9.47 -8.35 -10.82
C PHE A 33 -10.17 -9.64 -11.23
N THR A 34 -10.64 -10.42 -10.26
CA THR A 34 -11.38 -11.67 -10.51
C THR A 34 -12.63 -11.73 -9.64
N SER A 35 -13.64 -12.45 -10.11
CA SER A 35 -14.83 -12.81 -9.35
C SER A 35 -14.65 -14.06 -8.48
N GLU A 36 -13.56 -14.81 -8.69
CA GLU A 36 -13.27 -16.05 -7.99
C GLU A 36 -12.63 -15.80 -6.62
N SER A 37 -12.86 -16.71 -5.66
CA SER A 37 -12.19 -16.62 -4.36
C SER A 37 -10.71 -16.92 -4.49
N LEU A 38 -9.88 -16.02 -3.97
CA LEU A 38 -8.42 -16.17 -3.88
C LEU A 38 -7.99 -17.00 -2.66
N ASP A 39 -8.91 -17.57 -1.89
CA ASP A 39 -8.56 -18.35 -0.70
C ASP A 39 -7.70 -19.57 -1.03
N ASN A 40 -7.86 -20.14 -2.24
CA ASN A 40 -7.11 -21.30 -2.73
C ASN A 40 -5.81 -20.96 -3.47
N LEU A 41 -5.51 -19.67 -3.66
CA LEU A 41 -4.32 -19.25 -4.44
C LEU A 41 -3.00 -19.57 -3.72
N VAL A 42 -3.06 -19.72 -2.40
CA VAL A 42 -1.91 -19.94 -1.52
C VAL A 42 -2.24 -21.09 -0.58
N LYS A 43 -1.37 -22.10 -0.50
CA LYS A 43 -1.50 -23.19 0.47
C LYS A 43 -1.32 -22.63 1.89
N ASN A 44 -2.14 -23.08 2.83
CA ASN A 44 -2.09 -22.57 4.21
C ASN A 44 -0.73 -22.79 4.89
N GLU A 45 -0.01 -23.85 4.53
CA GLU A 45 1.32 -24.18 5.04
C GLU A 45 2.38 -23.13 4.70
N ASP A 46 2.18 -22.38 3.61
CA ASP A 46 3.11 -21.35 3.16
C ASP A 46 2.82 -19.96 3.76
N ILE A 47 1.74 -19.81 4.54
CA ILE A 47 1.33 -18.55 5.13
C ILE A 47 2.06 -18.33 6.47
N LEU A 48 2.87 -17.27 6.53
CA LEU A 48 3.61 -16.88 7.73
C LEU A 48 2.81 -15.94 8.63
N TYR A 49 1.93 -15.14 8.04
CA TYR A 49 1.11 -14.17 8.76
C TYR A 49 -0.15 -13.84 7.95
N GLU A 50 -1.29 -13.76 8.64
CA GLU A 50 -2.56 -13.31 8.06
C GLU A 50 -3.16 -12.20 8.94
N SER A 51 -3.73 -11.19 8.31
CA SER A 51 -4.50 -10.15 8.99
C SER A 51 -5.65 -9.65 8.13
N ASN A 52 -6.74 -9.29 8.79
CA ASN A 52 -7.92 -8.73 8.17
C ASN A 52 -8.10 -7.29 8.65
N TYR A 53 -8.27 -6.36 7.72
CA TYR A 53 -8.53 -4.96 8.06
C TYR A 53 -9.46 -4.30 7.05
N ILE A 54 -10.06 -3.18 7.44
CA ILE A 54 -10.90 -2.37 6.57
C ILE A 54 -10.07 -1.20 6.07
N SER A 55 -9.73 -1.25 4.77
CA SER A 55 -9.10 -0.13 4.07
C SER A 55 -10.15 0.86 3.56
N LYS A 56 -9.70 2.02 3.08
CA LYS A 56 -10.56 3.02 2.43
C LYS A 56 -10.09 3.21 1.00
N VAL A 57 -11.00 3.07 0.04
CA VAL A 57 -10.72 3.26 -1.39
C VAL A 57 -11.60 4.39 -1.91
N PHE A 58 -11.01 5.33 -2.63
CA PHE A 58 -11.75 6.40 -3.28
C PHE A 58 -12.23 5.94 -4.66
N ARG A 59 -13.55 5.86 -4.86
CA ARG A 59 -14.16 5.48 -6.13
C ARG A 59 -15.37 6.37 -6.41
N LYS A 60 -15.48 6.88 -7.64
CA LYS A 60 -16.61 7.70 -8.10
C LYS A 60 -16.96 8.85 -7.14
N GLY A 61 -15.95 9.56 -6.64
CA GLY A 61 -16.13 10.71 -5.75
C GLY A 61 -16.43 10.36 -4.27
N HIS A 62 -16.50 9.08 -3.92
CA HIS A 62 -16.84 8.63 -2.57
C HIS A 62 -15.73 7.78 -1.96
N LEU A 63 -15.57 7.90 -0.65
CA LEU A 63 -14.67 7.06 0.13
C LEU A 63 -15.44 5.82 0.60
N ILE A 64 -15.07 4.66 0.06
CA ILE A 64 -15.77 3.40 0.28
C ILE A 64 -14.90 2.49 1.15
N ALA A 65 -15.51 1.85 2.14
CA ALA A 65 -14.86 0.82 2.93
C ALA A 65 -14.54 -0.41 2.06
N ASN A 66 -13.29 -0.86 2.09
CA ASN A 66 -12.82 -2.00 1.33
C ASN A 66 -12.20 -3.03 2.29
N LYS A 67 -12.83 -4.19 2.42
CA LYS A 67 -12.35 -5.28 3.28
C LYS A 67 -11.12 -5.91 2.62
N VAL A 68 -10.00 -5.91 3.32
CA VAL A 68 -8.72 -6.45 2.83
C VAL A 68 -8.30 -7.62 3.71
N LYS A 69 -7.95 -8.72 3.03
CA LYS A 69 -7.28 -9.87 3.63
C LYS A 69 -5.82 -9.83 3.19
N TYR A 70 -4.92 -9.61 4.13
CA TYR A 70 -3.49 -9.58 3.87
C TYR A 70 -2.87 -10.90 4.29
N LYS A 71 -2.13 -11.54 3.39
CA LYS A 71 -1.37 -12.77 3.63
C LYS A 71 0.10 -12.51 3.31
N LYS A 72 0.98 -12.74 4.29
CA LYS A 72 2.42 -12.82 4.08
C LYS A 72 2.77 -14.29 3.85
N ILE A 73 3.34 -14.57 2.69
CA ILE A 73 3.67 -15.93 2.27
C ILE A 73 5.18 -16.14 2.25
N LYS A 74 5.63 -17.35 2.56
CA LYS A 74 7.03 -17.76 2.36
C LYS A 74 7.22 -18.04 0.88
N LEU A 75 8.20 -17.37 0.27
CA LEU A 75 8.64 -17.73 -1.08
C LEU A 75 9.64 -18.88 -0.92
N SER A 76 9.29 -20.08 -1.38
CA SER A 76 10.28 -21.13 -1.61
C SER A 76 11.15 -20.70 -2.78
N LYS A 77 12.35 -20.18 -2.51
CA LYS A 77 13.42 -20.17 -3.51
C LYS A 77 13.98 -21.60 -3.54
N GLU A 78 13.62 -22.35 -4.57
CA GLU A 78 14.54 -23.36 -5.10
C GLU A 78 15.75 -22.67 -5.73
#